data_AF-A0A820VSH8-F1
#
_entry.id   AF-A0A820VSH8-F1
#
_cell.length_a   1.000
_cell.length_b   1.000
_cell.length_c   1.000
_cell.angle_alpha   90.00
_cell.angle_beta   90.00
_cell.angle_gamma   90.00
#
_symmetry.space_group_name_H-M   'P 1'
#
loop_
_entity.id
_entity.type
_entity.pdbx_description
1 polymer ?
#
loop_
_entity_poly.entity_id
_entity_poly.type
_entity_poly.pdbx_seq_one_letter_code
_entity_poly.pdbx_strand_id
1 'polypeptide(L)'
;MDRNQSCHLASSVANRWLGLRLEMIANLLTLFTAITAVFMRDRLTGGTVGLMITFALQITHSLNMLVRVSSDVETNIIGIIGRTGSGKSSLCLSLFRIIEPTNGTIFIDNVDIQLIGLHDLRSKITIIPQDAVIFAGTIRFNIDPFSNYSDAEIWNVLELVHLKERIRMMENAIDMETDRLIQQTIRSRFKDSTVLTIAHRLHTILDSTKILVLSNGSLQEYDEPKRVAADSNSAFAKLLSDANIHLSDIGSINLS
;
A
#
# COMPACT_ATOMS: atom_id res chain seq x y z
N MET A 1 -21.75 -0.70 -7.78
CA MET A 1 -20.58 -1.40 -7.21
C MET A 1 -19.37 -0.55 -7.49
N ASP A 2 -18.69 -0.10 -6.43
CA ASP A 2 -17.56 0.83 -6.50
C ASP A 2 -16.38 0.18 -7.24
N ARG A 3 -15.87 0.82 -8.30
CA ARG A 3 -14.80 0.28 -9.18
C ARG A 3 -13.57 -0.19 -8.40
N ASN A 4 -13.30 0.44 -7.26
CA ASN A 4 -12.18 0.10 -6.40
C ASN A 4 -12.34 -1.28 -5.74
N GLN A 5 -13.56 -1.60 -5.30
CA GLN A 5 -13.90 -2.90 -4.72
C GLN A 5 -13.83 -4.01 -5.76
N SER A 6 -14.25 -3.71 -7.00
CA SER A 6 -14.09 -4.63 -8.14
C SER A 6 -12.61 -4.91 -8.44
N CYS A 7 -11.72 -3.92 -8.35
CA CYS A 7 -10.28 -4.14 -8.55
C CYS A 7 -9.64 -5.00 -7.45
N HIS A 8 -9.97 -4.75 -6.18
CA HIS A 8 -9.42 -5.54 -5.07
C HIS A 8 -9.96 -6.97 -5.08
N LEU A 9 -11.25 -7.16 -5.34
CA LEU A 9 -11.84 -8.48 -5.51
C LEU A 9 -11.26 -9.18 -6.75
N ALA A 10 -11.04 -8.46 -7.85
CA ALA A 10 -10.39 -9.00 -9.02
C ALA A 10 -8.94 -9.43 -8.73
N SER A 11 -8.17 -8.66 -7.95
CA SER A 11 -6.82 -9.06 -7.54
C SER A 11 -6.85 -10.29 -6.64
N SER A 12 -7.71 -10.32 -5.63
CA SER A 12 -7.85 -11.47 -4.73
C SER A 12 -8.30 -12.74 -5.46
N VAL A 13 -9.23 -12.61 -6.42
CA VAL A 13 -9.67 -13.71 -7.28
C VAL A 13 -8.55 -14.13 -8.25
N ALA A 14 -7.79 -13.18 -8.81
CA ALA A 14 -6.65 -13.47 -9.68
C ALA A 14 -5.54 -14.22 -8.94
N ASN A 15 -5.20 -13.80 -7.72
CA ASN A 15 -4.22 -14.47 -6.87
C ASN A 15 -4.68 -15.89 -6.47
N ARG A 16 -5.96 -16.07 -6.12
CA ARG A 16 -6.55 -17.40 -5.87
C ARG A 16 -6.55 -18.29 -7.12
N TRP A 17 -6.89 -17.72 -8.27
CA TRP A 17 -6.94 -18.44 -9.55
C TRP A 17 -5.53 -18.85 -10.01
N LEU A 18 -4.55 -17.97 -9.86
CA LEU A 18 -3.15 -18.25 -10.13
C LEU A 18 -2.62 -19.35 -9.20
N GLY A 19 -2.92 -19.28 -7.91
CA GLY A 19 -2.59 -20.32 -6.93
C GLY A 19 -3.16 -21.69 -7.31
N LEU A 20 -4.45 -21.76 -7.67
CA LEU A 20 -5.09 -23.00 -8.13
C LEU A 20 -4.43 -23.57 -9.38
N ARG A 21 -4.06 -22.72 -10.36
CA ARG A 21 -3.36 -23.18 -11.57
C ARG A 21 -1.97 -23.71 -11.27
N LEU A 22 -1.23 -23.07 -10.37
CA LEU A 22 0.10 -23.53 -9.98
C LEU A 22 0.04 -24.83 -9.21
N GLU A 23 -0.94 -25.00 -8.32
CA GLU A 23 -1.19 -26.27 -7.63
C GLU A 23 -1.56 -27.39 -8.63
N MET A 24 -2.36 -27.10 -9.67
CA MET A 24 -2.65 -28.07 -10.72
C MET A 24 -1.39 -28.48 -11.50
N ILE A 25 -0.55 -27.52 -11.89
CA ILE A 25 0.71 -27.81 -12.60
C ILE A 25 1.65 -28.63 -11.71
N ALA A 26 1.73 -28.30 -10.43
CA ALA A 26 2.59 -29.02 -9.49
C ALA A 26 2.09 -30.44 -9.20
N ASN A 27 0.78 -30.65 -9.09
CA ASN A 27 0.19 -31.97 -8.94
C ASN A 27 0.40 -32.83 -10.20
N LEU A 28 0.32 -32.23 -11.39
CA LEU A 28 0.64 -32.91 -12.66
C LEU A 28 2.13 -33.27 -12.74
N LEU A 29 3.03 -32.39 -12.32
CA LEU A 29 4.47 -32.66 -12.28
C LEU A 29 4.80 -33.80 -11.31
N THR A 30 4.18 -33.80 -10.13
CA THR A 30 4.34 -34.87 -9.12
C THR A 30 3.80 -36.20 -9.63
N LEU A 31 2.65 -36.18 -10.31
CA LEU A 31 2.07 -37.36 -10.96
C LEU A 31 2.99 -37.91 -12.06
N PHE A 32 3.51 -37.05 -12.93
CA PHE A 32 4.42 -37.44 -14.00
C PHE A 32 5.74 -38.02 -13.45
N THR A 33 6.28 -37.41 -12.39
CA THR A 33 7.47 -37.90 -11.69
C THR A 33 7.22 -39.28 -11.08
N ALA A 34 6.07 -39.49 -10.44
CA ALA A 34 5.68 -40.77 -9.88
C ALA A 34 5.47 -41.85 -10.97
N ILE A 35 4.80 -41.51 -12.07
CA ILE A 35 4.59 -42.42 -13.20
C ILE A 35 5.94 -42.82 -13.82
N THR A 36 6.84 -41.87 -14.07
CA THR A 36 8.16 -42.12 -14.65
C THR A 36 9.02 -42.98 -13.71
N ALA A 37 8.95 -42.74 -12.41
CA ALA A 37 9.62 -43.56 -11.41
C ALA A 37 9.14 -45.02 -11.41
N VAL A 38 7.83 -45.25 -11.60
CA VAL A 38 7.26 -46.61 -11.70
C VAL A 38 7.66 -47.30 -13.00
N PHE A 39 7.63 -46.59 -14.14
CA PHE A 39 8.04 -47.14 -15.43
C PHE A 39 9.54 -47.48 -15.49
N MET A 40 10.38 -46.70 -14.80
CA MET A 40 11.82 -46.91 -14.77
C MET A 40 12.30 -47.67 -13.52
N ARG A 41 11.40 -48.35 -12.80
CA ARG A 41 11.74 -49.08 -11.57
C ARG A 41 12.84 -50.14 -11.78
N ASP A 42 12.93 -50.70 -12.98
CA ASP A 42 13.93 -51.73 -13.33
C ASP A 42 15.29 -51.11 -13.72
N ARG A 43 15.36 -49.78 -13.88
CA ARG A 43 16.58 -49.03 -14.24
C ARG A 43 17.07 -48.07 -13.15
N LEU A 44 16.23 -47.74 -12.18
CA LEU A 44 16.50 -46.78 -11.12
C LEU A 44 16.62 -47.48 -9.77
N THR A 45 17.60 -47.10 -8.96
CA THR A 45 17.70 -47.53 -7.57
C THR A 45 16.65 -46.80 -6.73
N GLY A 46 16.10 -47.47 -5.71
CA GLY A 46 15.05 -46.92 -4.84
C GLY A 46 15.45 -45.59 -4.16
N GLY A 47 16.74 -45.39 -3.90
CA GLY A 47 17.27 -44.12 -3.37
C GLY A 47 17.11 -42.94 -4.34
N THR A 48 17.34 -43.15 -5.64
CA THR A 48 17.16 -42.10 -6.66
C THR A 48 15.68 -41.76 -6.86
N VAL A 49 14.79 -42.77 -6.80
CA VAL A 49 13.34 -42.54 -6.85
C VAL A 49 12.86 -41.72 -5.65
N GLY A 50 13.33 -42.03 -4.44
CA GLY A 50 13.03 -41.27 -3.24
C GLY A 50 13.49 -39.81 -3.32
N LEU A 51 14.69 -39.57 -3.87
CA LEU A 51 15.21 -38.23 -4.10
C LEU A 51 14.38 -37.45 -5.13
N MET A 52 13.98 -38.07 -6.24
CA MET A 52 13.15 -37.44 -7.27
C MET A 52 11.79 -36.99 -6.73
N ILE A 53 11.13 -37.84 -5.94
CA ILE A 53 9.84 -37.51 -5.32
C ILE A 53 10.01 -36.39 -4.29
N THR A 54 11.07 -36.45 -3.48
CA THR A 54 11.37 -35.42 -2.47
C THR A 54 11.61 -34.06 -3.11
N PHE A 55 12.40 -34.00 -4.19
CA PHE A 55 12.63 -32.77 -4.94
C PHE A 55 11.35 -32.23 -5.62
N ALA A 56 10.52 -33.10 -6.19
CA ALA A 56 9.24 -32.69 -6.79
C ALA A 56 8.29 -32.04 -5.77
N LEU A 57 8.20 -32.62 -4.57
CA LEU A 57 7.41 -32.06 -3.47
C LEU A 57 7.99 -30.74 -2.95
N GLN A 58 9.32 -30.63 -2.85
CA GLN A 58 9.99 -29.43 -2.38
C GLN A 58 9.80 -28.26 -3.35
N ILE A 59 9.96 -28.48 -4.66
CA ILE A 59 9.72 -27.46 -5.69
C ILE A 59 8.28 -26.97 -5.66
N THR A 60 7.32 -27.89 -5.48
CA THR A 60 5.89 -27.57 -5.36
C THR A 60 5.63 -26.61 -4.19
N HIS A 61 6.19 -26.92 -3.02
CA HIS A 61 6.03 -26.07 -1.85
C HIS A 61 6.69 -24.69 -2.03
N SER A 62 7.91 -24.66 -2.57
CA SER A 62 8.65 -23.42 -2.82
C SER A 62 7.97 -22.49 -3.81
N LEU A 63 7.40 -23.01 -4.91
CA LEU A 63 6.66 -22.20 -5.88
C LEU A 63 5.37 -21.61 -5.29
N ASN A 64 4.65 -22.41 -4.49
CA ASN A 64 3.42 -21.95 -3.83
C ASN A 64 3.73 -20.83 -2.80
N MET A 65 4.84 -20.95 -2.08
CA MET A 65 5.31 -19.91 -1.17
C MET A 65 5.80 -18.66 -1.92
N LEU A 66 6.51 -18.82 -3.04
CA LEU A 66 6.99 -17.69 -3.85
C LEU A 66 5.84 -16.84 -4.38
N VAL A 67 4.74 -17.46 -4.83
CA VAL A 67 3.57 -16.71 -5.31
C VAL A 67 2.83 -15.99 -4.18
N ARG A 68 2.75 -16.58 -2.98
CA ARG A 68 2.22 -15.89 -1.80
C ARG A 68 3.07 -14.68 -1.42
N VAL A 69 4.39 -14.87 -1.35
CA VAL A 69 5.33 -13.77 -1.07
C VAL A 69 5.21 -12.70 -2.15
N SER A 70 5.13 -13.08 -3.44
CA SER A 70 4.97 -12.14 -4.54
C SER A 70 3.65 -11.37 -4.51
N SER A 71 2.55 -11.97 -4.03
CA SER A 71 1.30 -11.22 -3.79
C SER A 71 1.39 -10.34 -2.55
N ASP A 72 2.19 -10.72 -1.55
CA ASP A 72 2.45 -9.86 -0.39
C ASP A 72 3.34 -8.65 -0.74
N VAL A 73 4.06 -8.69 -1.87
CA VAL A 73 4.74 -7.53 -2.48
C VAL A 73 3.75 -6.61 -3.21
N GLU A 74 2.43 -6.74 -3.00
CA GLU A 74 1.47 -5.73 -3.42
C GLU A 74 1.75 -4.38 -2.72
N THR A 75 1.53 -3.31 -3.47
CA THR A 75 1.71 -1.92 -3.02
C THR A 75 0.91 -1.66 -1.75
N ASN A 76 1.63 -1.27 -0.68
CA ASN A 76 1.03 -1.04 0.61
C ASN A 76 0.63 0.42 0.79
N ILE A 77 -0.63 0.65 1.18
CA ILE A 77 -1.08 1.92 1.73
C ILE A 77 -0.95 1.80 3.24
N ILE A 78 0.01 2.51 3.81
CA ILE A 78 0.28 2.47 5.25
C ILE A 78 -0.31 3.72 5.90
N GLY A 79 -1.25 3.52 6.82
CA GLY A 79 -1.86 4.59 7.61
C GLY A 79 -1.16 4.78 8.94
N ILE A 80 -0.55 5.94 9.18
CA ILE A 80 0.09 6.26 10.47
C ILE A 80 -0.92 6.96 11.39
N ILE A 81 -1.10 6.43 12.60
CA ILE A 81 -2.01 6.97 13.63
C ILE A 81 -1.32 7.11 14.99
N GLY A 82 -1.87 7.97 15.85
CA GLY A 82 -1.41 8.17 17.22
C GLY A 82 -1.94 9.47 17.80
N ARG A 83 -1.87 9.65 19.12
CA ARG A 83 -2.30 10.90 19.78
C ARG A 83 -1.43 12.09 19.35
N THR A 84 -1.91 13.31 19.55
CA THR A 84 -1.09 14.52 19.35
C THR A 84 0.19 14.42 20.20
N GLY A 85 1.34 14.76 19.63
CA GLY A 85 2.64 14.59 20.30
C GLY A 85 3.24 13.18 20.22
N SER A 86 2.61 12.21 19.55
CA SER A 86 3.15 10.85 19.44
C SER A 86 4.36 10.69 18.51
N GLY A 87 4.70 11.73 17.73
CA GLY A 87 5.85 11.72 16.80
C GLY A 87 5.50 11.52 15.32
N LYS A 88 4.23 11.50 14.92
CA LYS A 88 3.81 11.32 13.50
C LYS A 88 4.45 12.34 12.55
N SER A 89 4.31 13.63 12.87
CA SER A 89 4.88 14.71 12.04
C SER A 89 6.40 14.67 12.07
N SER A 90 7.00 14.37 13.23
CA SER A 90 8.46 14.20 13.36
C SER A 90 8.99 13.08 12.48
N LEU A 91 8.29 11.93 12.41
CA LEU A 91 8.64 10.81 11.53
C LEU A 91 8.62 11.23 10.05
N CYS A 92 7.60 11.98 9.64
CA CYS A 92 7.53 12.56 8.29
C CYS A 92 8.72 13.46 8.02
N LEU A 93 9.00 14.41 8.92
CA LEU A 93 10.11 15.36 8.78
C LEU A 93 11.48 14.66 8.69
N SER A 94 11.68 13.56 9.42
CA SER A 94 12.89 12.73 9.33
C SER A 94 12.98 11.96 8.01
N LEU A 95 11.86 11.42 7.50
CA LEU A 95 11.82 10.74 6.20
C LEU A 95 12.24 11.66 5.04
N PHE A 96 11.85 12.94 5.11
CA PHE A 96 12.23 13.97 4.11
C PHE A 96 13.57 14.64 4.38
N ARG A 97 14.26 14.22 5.44
CA ARG A 97 15.48 14.86 5.95
C ARG A 97 15.31 16.38 6.04
N ILE A 98 14.16 16.84 6.53
CA ILE A 98 13.97 18.22 6.99
C ILE A 98 14.62 18.36 8.37
N ILE A 99 14.51 17.30 9.19
CA ILE A 99 15.24 17.13 10.44
C ILE A 99 16.09 15.87 10.30
N GLU A 100 17.40 15.99 10.52
CA GLU A 100 18.28 14.82 10.50
C GLU A 100 18.11 13.97 11.77
N PRO A 101 18.11 12.63 11.66
CA PRO A 101 17.99 11.76 12.82
C PRO A 101 19.22 11.94 13.74
N THR A 102 18.96 12.16 15.03
CA THR A 102 20.04 12.29 16.03
C THR A 102 20.79 10.97 16.23
N ASN A 103 20.09 9.84 16.10
CA ASN A 103 20.63 8.48 16.18
C ASN A 103 19.88 7.56 15.22
N GLY A 104 20.57 6.52 14.74
CA GLY A 104 20.01 5.53 13.81
C GLY A 104 20.07 5.98 12.35
N THR A 105 19.63 5.09 11.45
CA THR A 105 19.64 5.30 10.00
C THR A 105 18.29 4.91 9.41
N ILE A 106 17.95 5.53 8.29
CA ILE A 106 16.71 5.25 7.55
C ILE A 106 17.11 4.71 6.18
N PHE A 107 16.58 3.55 5.83
CA PHE A 107 16.84 2.92 4.53
C PHE A 107 15.59 3.03 3.65
N ILE A 108 15.79 3.43 2.39
CA ILE A 108 14.79 3.36 1.32
C ILE A 108 15.40 2.49 0.22
N ASP A 109 14.69 1.44 -0.20
CA ASP A 109 15.18 0.46 -1.19
C ASP A 109 16.58 -0.11 -0.85
N ASN A 110 16.81 -0.38 0.44
CA ASN A 110 18.10 -0.82 1.02
C ASN A 110 19.26 0.17 0.89
N VAL A 111 19.00 1.41 0.51
CA VAL A 111 19.99 2.49 0.48
C VAL A 111 19.75 3.42 1.66
N ASP A 112 20.81 3.72 2.41
CA ASP A 112 20.75 4.73 3.47
C ASP A 112 20.50 6.11 2.86
N ILE A 113 19.41 6.76 3.27
CA ILE A 113 19.02 8.06 2.76
C ILE A 113 20.02 9.17 3.12
N GLN A 114 20.86 8.97 4.13
CA GLN A 114 21.91 9.93 4.51
C GLN A 114 23.00 10.02 3.45
N LEU A 115 23.20 8.97 2.64
CA LEU A 115 24.18 8.91 1.56
C LEU A 115 23.71 9.60 0.27
N ILE A 116 22.42 9.89 0.15
CA ILE A 116 21.80 10.51 -1.03
C ILE A 116 21.73 12.03 -0.85
N GLY A 117 21.93 12.80 -1.92
CA GLY A 117 21.73 14.26 -1.90
C GLY A 117 20.27 14.63 -1.60
N LEU A 118 20.04 15.71 -0.83
CA LEU A 118 18.68 16.13 -0.44
C LEU A 118 17.78 16.41 -1.65
N HIS A 119 18.33 16.99 -2.71
CA HIS A 119 17.59 17.26 -3.95
C HIS A 119 17.14 15.95 -4.62
N ASP A 120 18.06 14.99 -4.78
CA ASP A 120 17.76 13.71 -5.43
C ASP A 120 16.74 12.91 -4.63
N LEU A 121 16.91 12.84 -3.31
CA LEU A 121 15.95 12.20 -2.41
C LEU A 121 14.55 12.85 -2.53
N ARG A 122 14.48 14.17 -2.41
CA ARG A 122 13.19 14.90 -2.45
C ARG A 122 12.56 14.94 -3.85
N SER A 123 13.34 14.75 -4.92
CA SER A 123 12.80 14.62 -6.28
C SER A 123 12.10 13.28 -6.53
N LYS A 124 12.39 12.26 -5.69
CA LYS A 124 11.84 10.89 -5.82
C LYS A 124 10.73 10.57 -4.84
N ILE A 125 10.48 11.44 -3.86
CA ILE A 125 9.42 11.26 -2.86
C ILE A 125 8.45 12.44 -2.93
N THR A 126 7.17 12.15 -3.16
CA THR A 126 6.11 13.18 -3.23
C THR A 126 5.34 13.26 -1.90
N ILE A 127 5.03 14.48 -1.44
CA ILE A 127 4.23 14.75 -0.24
C ILE A 127 2.99 15.54 -0.60
N ILE A 128 1.89 15.26 0.08
CA ILE A 128 0.74 16.16 0.16
C ILE A 128 0.68 16.71 1.60
N PRO A 129 0.90 18.02 1.84
CA PRO A 129 0.85 18.59 3.18
C PRO A 129 -0.57 18.58 3.75
N GLN A 130 -0.71 18.62 5.07
CA GLN A 130 -2.02 18.68 5.75
C GLN A 130 -2.81 19.94 5.38
N ASP A 131 -2.13 21.09 5.29
CA ASP A 131 -2.70 22.34 4.82
C ASP A 131 -2.13 22.65 3.42
N ALA A 132 -3.02 22.70 2.43
CA ALA A 132 -2.65 23.08 1.08
C ALA A 132 -2.36 24.59 1.03
N VAL A 133 -1.09 24.96 0.92
CA VAL A 133 -0.68 26.35 0.71
C VAL A 133 -0.66 26.64 -0.79
N ILE A 134 -1.39 27.68 -1.20
CA ILE A 134 -1.37 28.20 -2.57
C ILE A 134 -0.61 29.52 -2.54
N PHE A 135 0.40 29.66 -3.40
CA PHE A 135 1.16 30.89 -3.57
C PHE A 135 0.37 31.89 -4.42
N ALA A 136 0.54 33.19 -4.13
CA ALA A 136 -0.02 34.25 -4.94
C ALA A 136 0.51 34.14 -6.38
N GLY A 137 -0.41 33.98 -7.35
CA GLY A 137 -0.06 33.72 -8.74
C GLY A 137 -1.17 32.97 -9.47
N THR A 138 -0.85 32.43 -10.65
CA THR A 138 -1.81 31.62 -11.42
C THR A 138 -1.90 30.20 -10.85
N ILE A 139 -3.04 29.54 -11.08
CA ILE A 139 -3.19 28.10 -10.77
C ILE A 139 -2.10 27.30 -11.52
N ARG A 140 -1.80 27.69 -12.76
CA ARG A 140 -0.73 27.10 -13.58
C ARG A 140 0.63 27.14 -12.86
N PHE A 141 1.01 28.30 -12.34
CA PHE A 141 2.27 28.49 -11.60
C PHE A 141 2.32 27.64 -10.33
N ASN A 142 1.20 27.49 -9.62
CA ASN A 142 1.11 26.65 -8.43
C ASN A 142 1.21 25.15 -8.74
N ILE A 143 0.73 24.71 -9.90
CA ILE A 143 0.78 23.31 -10.34
C ILE A 143 2.17 22.96 -10.94
N ASP A 144 2.78 23.88 -11.67
CA ASP A 144 4.04 23.66 -12.39
C ASP A 144 4.85 24.96 -12.42
N PRO A 145 5.54 25.27 -11.31
CA PRO A 145 6.31 26.51 -11.18
C PRO A 145 7.50 26.58 -12.15
N PHE A 146 7.93 25.44 -12.70
CA PHE A 146 9.07 25.33 -13.63
C PHE A 146 8.65 25.29 -15.11
N SER A 147 7.35 25.29 -15.41
CA SER A 147 6.82 25.21 -16.78
C SER A 147 7.35 24.00 -17.56
N ASN A 148 7.48 22.85 -16.89
CA ASN A 148 8.01 21.63 -17.50
C ASN A 148 6.99 20.90 -18.40
N TYR A 149 5.69 21.21 -18.24
CA TYR A 149 4.61 20.52 -18.93
C TYR A 149 3.82 21.45 -19.85
N SER A 150 3.12 20.91 -20.84
CA SER A 150 2.25 21.67 -21.75
C SER A 150 0.85 21.84 -21.16
N ASP A 151 0.14 22.94 -21.45
CA ASP A 151 -1.20 23.21 -20.91
C ASP A 151 -2.19 22.05 -21.12
N ALA A 152 -2.08 21.32 -22.23
CA ALA A 152 -2.89 20.13 -22.50
C ALA A 152 -2.68 19.03 -21.44
N GLU A 153 -1.43 18.80 -21.01
CA GLU A 153 -1.10 17.82 -19.98
C GLU A 153 -1.67 18.23 -18.62
N ILE A 154 -1.60 19.52 -18.24
CA ILE A 154 -2.21 19.99 -16.98
C ILE A 154 -3.72 19.87 -17.06
N TRP A 155 -4.36 20.26 -18.16
CA TRP A 155 -5.81 20.11 -18.30
C TRP A 155 -6.26 18.66 -18.24
N ASN A 156 -5.46 17.72 -18.77
CA ASN A 156 -5.71 16.30 -18.61
C ASN A 156 -5.59 15.88 -17.15
N VAL A 157 -4.53 16.29 -16.44
CA VAL A 157 -4.37 15.98 -15.00
C VAL A 157 -5.51 16.57 -14.18
N LEU A 158 -5.92 17.82 -14.44
CA LEU A 158 -7.03 18.48 -13.78
C LEU A 158 -8.37 17.79 -14.03
N GLU A 159 -8.57 17.21 -15.21
CA GLU A 159 -9.75 16.39 -15.52
C GLU A 159 -9.76 15.10 -14.69
N LEU A 160 -8.60 14.49 -14.55
CA LEU A 160 -8.41 13.23 -13.81
C LEU A 160 -8.60 13.39 -12.30
N VAL A 161 -8.24 14.55 -11.74
CA VAL A 161 -8.55 14.90 -10.35
C VAL A 161 -9.90 15.60 -10.21
N HIS A 162 -10.70 15.65 -11.28
CA HIS A 162 -12.02 16.30 -11.34
C HIS A 162 -12.04 17.77 -10.90
N LEU A 163 -10.88 18.44 -10.91
CA LEU A 163 -10.77 19.86 -10.65
C LEU A 163 -10.99 20.70 -11.91
N LYS A 164 -11.03 20.10 -13.12
CA LYS A 164 -11.20 20.83 -14.38
C LYS A 164 -12.49 21.65 -14.42
N GLU A 165 -13.63 21.03 -14.09
CA GLU A 165 -14.92 21.74 -14.07
C GLU A 165 -14.98 22.72 -12.89
N ARG A 166 -14.43 22.36 -11.73
CA ARG A 166 -14.33 23.24 -10.55
C ARG A 166 -13.48 24.49 -10.82
N ILE A 167 -12.35 24.36 -11.52
CA ILE A 167 -11.46 25.48 -11.91
C ILE A 167 -12.13 26.34 -12.98
N ARG A 168 -12.90 25.74 -13.89
CA ARG A 168 -13.73 26.48 -14.85
C ARG A 168 -14.87 27.25 -14.17
N MET A 169 -15.39 26.72 -13.08
CA MET A 169 -16.50 27.29 -12.31
C MET A 169 -16.05 28.13 -11.11
N MET A 170 -14.75 28.34 -10.90
CA MET A 170 -14.19 28.73 -9.60
C MET A 170 -14.50 30.19 -9.21
N GLU A 171 -15.71 30.37 -8.68
CA GLU A 171 -16.01 31.14 -7.47
C GLU A 171 -16.42 30.14 -6.36
N ASN A 172 -15.46 29.83 -5.47
CA ASN A 172 -15.61 29.33 -4.09
C ASN A 172 -15.77 27.82 -3.72
N ALA A 173 -14.94 27.47 -2.72
CA ALA A 173 -14.98 26.42 -1.69
C ALA A 173 -14.86 24.91 -2.05
N ILE A 174 -13.98 24.22 -1.31
CA ILE A 174 -13.72 22.78 -1.36
C ILE A 174 -14.62 22.10 -0.32
N ASP A 175 -15.42 21.11 -0.75
CA ASP A 175 -16.41 20.38 0.07
C ASP A 175 -15.91 18.99 0.51
N MET A 176 -16.72 18.27 1.30
CA MET A 176 -16.43 16.91 1.78
C MET A 176 -16.47 15.84 0.68
N GLU A 177 -17.18 16.10 -0.42
CA GLU A 177 -17.24 15.23 -1.59
C GLU A 177 -15.89 15.21 -2.32
N THR A 178 -15.19 16.35 -2.33
CA THR A 178 -13.85 16.49 -2.91
C THR A 178 -12.80 15.64 -2.18
N ASP A 179 -12.89 15.48 -0.85
CA ASP A 179 -11.95 14.65 -0.08
C ASP A 179 -12.08 13.16 -0.46
N ARG A 180 -13.31 12.65 -0.56
CA ARG A 180 -13.57 11.28 -1.03
C ARG A 180 -13.04 11.07 -2.45
N LEU A 181 -13.18 12.05 -3.32
CA LEU A 181 -12.74 11.99 -4.71
C LEU A 181 -11.20 12.04 -4.84
N ILE A 182 -10.54 12.86 -4.03
CA ILE A 182 -9.07 12.87 -3.91
C ILE A 182 -8.58 11.49 -3.47
N GLN A 183 -9.20 10.91 -2.44
CA GLN A 183 -8.84 9.57 -1.95
C GLN A 183 -9.02 8.50 -3.03
N GLN A 184 -10.12 8.53 -3.79
CA GLN A 184 -10.33 7.61 -4.92
C GLN A 184 -9.29 7.82 -6.03
N THR A 185 -8.94 9.06 -6.34
CA THR A 185 -7.96 9.38 -7.38
C THR A 185 -6.57 8.89 -6.99
N ILE A 186 -6.13 9.19 -5.75
CA ILE A 186 -4.86 8.72 -5.20
C ILE A 186 -4.78 7.20 -5.30
N ARG A 187 -5.81 6.47 -4.85
CA ARG A 187 -5.86 5.00 -4.95
C ARG A 187 -5.81 4.49 -6.37
N SER A 188 -6.48 5.16 -7.30
CA SER A 188 -6.54 4.71 -8.69
C SER A 188 -5.22 4.92 -9.45
N ARG A 189 -4.49 6.00 -9.12
CA ARG A 189 -3.29 6.43 -9.83
C ARG A 189 -2.00 5.93 -9.22
N PHE A 190 -1.94 5.76 -7.91
CA PHE A 190 -0.76 5.29 -7.20
C PHE A 190 -0.84 3.81 -6.83
N LYS A 191 -1.54 3.00 -7.64
CA LYS A 191 -1.66 1.54 -7.40
C LYS A 191 -0.32 0.82 -7.38
N ASP A 192 0.67 1.36 -8.08
CA ASP A 192 2.01 0.77 -8.19
C ASP A 192 3.05 1.48 -7.31
N SER A 193 2.63 2.40 -6.43
CA SER A 193 3.53 3.21 -5.59
C SER A 193 3.14 3.15 -4.12
N THR A 194 4.10 2.91 -3.22
CA THR A 194 3.83 2.87 -1.77
C THR A 194 3.31 4.22 -1.30
N VAL A 195 2.10 4.24 -0.70
CA VAL A 195 1.49 5.47 -0.19
C VAL A 195 1.53 5.47 1.33
N LEU A 196 2.24 6.44 1.90
CA LEU A 196 2.24 6.69 3.34
C LEU A 196 1.25 7.81 3.67
N THR A 197 0.18 7.49 4.40
CA THR A 197 -0.85 8.47 4.77
C THR A 197 -0.78 8.76 6.26
N ILE A 198 -0.54 10.03 6.60
CA ILE A 198 -0.57 10.52 7.99
C ILE A 198 -1.82 11.37 8.14
N ALA A 199 -2.88 10.77 8.69
CA ALA A 199 -4.15 11.46 8.84
C ALA A 199 -4.56 11.62 10.30
N HIS A 200 -5.31 12.69 10.58
CA HIS A 200 -6.05 12.85 11.83
C HIS A 200 -7.49 12.31 11.73
N ARG A 201 -7.94 12.01 10.51
CA ARG A 201 -9.27 11.47 10.24
C ARG A 201 -9.17 9.95 10.25
N LEU A 202 -9.78 9.29 11.24
CA LEU A 202 -9.71 7.83 11.34
C LEU A 202 -10.32 7.14 10.10
N HIS A 203 -11.36 7.71 9.49
CA HIS A 203 -12.02 7.11 8.33
C HIS A 203 -11.08 6.92 7.13
N THR A 204 -10.11 7.81 6.89
CA THR A 204 -9.14 7.65 5.80
C THR A 204 -8.12 6.55 6.11
N ILE A 205 -7.87 6.28 7.40
CA ILE A 205 -6.89 5.29 7.87
C ILE A 205 -7.49 3.88 7.85
N LEU A 206 -8.80 3.73 8.09
CA LEU A 206 -9.49 2.44 8.09
C LEU A 206 -9.34 1.66 6.78
N ASP A 207 -9.20 2.38 5.67
CA ASP A 207 -9.04 1.81 4.33
C ASP A 207 -7.58 1.47 3.97
N SER A 208 -6.63 1.64 4.90
CA SER A 208 -5.22 1.31 4.67
C SER A 208 -5.00 -0.20 4.65
N THR A 209 -4.03 -0.68 3.88
CA THR A 209 -3.65 -2.11 3.90
C THR A 209 -3.05 -2.49 5.24
N LYS A 210 -2.26 -1.59 5.82
CA LYS A 210 -1.69 -1.72 7.17
C LYS A 210 -1.77 -0.41 7.91
N ILE A 211 -1.85 -0.49 9.23
CA ILE A 211 -1.78 0.67 10.11
C ILE A 211 -0.53 0.62 10.97
N LEU A 212 0.00 1.79 11.29
CA LEU A 212 1.17 1.99 12.13
C LEU A 212 0.77 2.91 13.28
N VAL A 213 0.73 2.37 14.51
CA VAL A 213 0.30 3.10 15.70
C VAL A 213 1.52 3.61 16.47
N LEU A 214 1.64 4.93 16.59
CA LEU A 214 2.69 5.60 17.34
C LEU A 214 2.17 6.13 18.69
N SER A 215 2.96 5.92 19.74
CA SER A 215 2.73 6.51 21.06
C SER A 215 4.07 6.87 21.71
N ASN A 216 4.18 8.07 22.28
CA ASN A 216 5.39 8.54 22.99
C ASN A 216 6.71 8.33 22.22
N GLY A 217 6.70 8.53 20.90
CA GLY A 217 7.89 8.37 20.06
C GLY A 217 8.28 6.92 19.76
N SER A 218 7.47 5.93 20.14
CA SER A 218 7.70 4.52 19.83
C SER A 218 6.55 3.90 19.02
N LEU A 219 6.91 2.90 18.21
CA LEU A 219 5.97 2.05 17.52
C LEU A 219 5.31 1.09 18.50
N GLN A 220 3.98 1.12 18.58
CA GLN A 220 3.21 0.25 19.44
C GLN A 220 2.66 -0.95 18.65
N GLU A 221 2.08 -0.70 17.47
CA GLU A 221 1.36 -1.71 16.70
C GLU A 221 1.59 -1.52 15.20
N TYR A 222 1.70 -2.63 14.47
CA TYR A 222 1.84 -2.66 13.02
C TYR A 222 1.20 -3.92 12.44
N ASP A 223 -0.04 -3.81 11.96
CA ASP A 223 -0.76 -4.90 11.28
C ASP A 223 -1.97 -4.34 10.50
N GLU A 224 -2.78 -5.22 9.91
CA GLU A 224 -4.04 -4.89 9.25
C GLU A 224 -5.06 -4.26 10.24
N PRO A 225 -5.79 -3.19 9.85
CA PRO A 225 -6.73 -2.50 10.74
C PRO A 225 -7.74 -3.44 11.44
N LYS A 226 -8.23 -4.46 10.72
CA LYS A 226 -9.19 -5.43 11.26
C LYS A 226 -8.61 -6.33 12.35
N ARG A 227 -7.34 -6.74 12.22
CA ARG A 227 -6.67 -7.60 13.20
C ARG A 227 -6.38 -6.81 14.47
N VAL A 228 -5.84 -5.60 14.29
CA VAL A 228 -5.52 -4.71 15.40
C VAL A 228 -6.79 -4.27 16.14
N ALA A 229 -7.87 -3.95 15.42
CA ALA A 229 -9.14 -3.54 16.04
C ALA A 229 -9.88 -4.69 16.75
N ALA A 230 -9.59 -5.95 16.40
CA ALA A 230 -10.18 -7.12 17.06
C ALA A 230 -9.59 -7.35 18.47
N ASP A 231 -8.40 -6.81 18.75
CA ASP A 231 -7.81 -6.87 20.09
C ASP A 231 -8.35 -5.74 20.96
N SER A 232 -9.12 -6.10 21.98
CA SER A 232 -9.66 -5.16 22.98
C SER A 232 -8.61 -4.38 23.77
N ASN A 233 -7.35 -4.86 23.83
CA ASN A 233 -6.27 -4.15 24.51
C ASN A 233 -5.50 -3.18 23.61
N SER A 234 -5.72 -3.25 22.29
CA SER A 234 -5.02 -2.44 21.30
C SER A 234 -5.20 -0.93 21.56
N ALA A 235 -4.11 -0.19 21.36
CA ALA A 235 -4.11 1.26 21.34
C ALA A 235 -4.98 1.81 20.20
N PHE A 236 -5.00 1.14 19.04
CA PHE A 236 -5.90 1.49 17.94
C PHE A 236 -7.36 1.27 18.27
N ALA A 237 -7.73 0.15 18.91
CA ALA A 237 -9.11 -0.11 19.34
C ALA A 237 -9.62 0.97 20.30
N LYS A 238 -8.77 1.44 21.22
CA LYS A 238 -9.07 2.56 22.13
C LYS A 238 -9.25 3.88 21.38
N LEU A 239 -8.43 4.14 20.35
CA LEU A 239 -8.57 5.34 19.51
C LEU A 239 -9.88 5.32 18.71
N LEU A 240 -10.33 4.14 18.27
CA LEU A 240 -11.61 3.97 17.59
C LEU A 240 -12.79 4.24 18.53
N SER A 241 -12.72 3.71 19.77
CA SER A 241 -13.75 3.98 20.77
C SER A 241 -13.81 5.46 21.16
N ASP A 242 -12.65 6.12 21.31
CA ASP A 242 -12.56 7.56 21.60
C ASP A 242 -13.17 8.41 20.46
N ALA A 243 -13.06 7.94 19.22
CA ALA A 243 -13.62 8.59 18.03
C ALA A 243 -15.08 8.20 17.74
N ASN A 244 -15.70 7.38 18.57
CA ASN A 244 -17.05 6.84 18.39
C ASN A 244 -17.25 6.11 17.05
N ILE A 245 -16.21 5.37 16.60
CA ILE A 245 -16.22 4.58 15.37
C ILE A 245 -16.34 3.11 15.75
N HIS A 246 -17.31 2.41 15.16
CA HIS A 246 -17.56 1.01 15.47
C HIS A 246 -16.79 0.09 14.53
N LEU A 247 -16.48 -1.12 15.02
CA LEU A 247 -15.87 -2.19 14.23
C LEU A 247 -16.67 -2.54 12.96
N SER A 248 -17.99 -2.31 12.97
CA SER A 248 -18.83 -2.42 11.77
C SER A 248 -18.32 -1.54 10.65
N ASP A 249 -17.85 -0.33 10.96
CA ASP A 249 -17.43 0.71 10.02
C ASP A 249 -16.08 0.37 9.36
N ILE A 250 -15.29 -0.52 9.99
CA ILE A 250 -14.02 -1.06 9.49
C ILE A 250 -14.26 -2.09 8.35
N GLY A 251 -15.51 -2.27 7.93
CA GLY A 251 -15.90 -3.02 6.74
C GLY A 251 -17.19 -2.56 6.05
N SER A 252 -18.06 -1.79 6.71
CA SER A 252 -19.34 -1.31 6.18
C SER A 252 -19.26 -0.01 5.36
N ILE A 253 -18.11 0.66 5.28
CA ILE A 253 -17.89 1.76 4.31
C ILE A 253 -17.96 1.24 2.84
N ASN A 254 -18.14 -0.06 2.66
CA ASN A 254 -18.45 -0.69 1.37
C ASN A 254 -19.95 -0.89 1.05
N LEU A 255 -20.91 -0.37 1.84
CA LEU A 255 -22.32 -0.35 1.46
C LEU A 255 -23.06 0.89 2.01
N SER A 256 -22.99 1.97 1.25
CA SER A 256 -24.10 2.91 0.99
C SER A 256 -23.68 3.92 -0.08
#